data_AF-A0A6G3ZNZ0-F1
#
_entry.id   AF-A0A6G3ZNZ0-F1
#
_cell.length_a   1.000
_cell.length_b   1.000
_cell.length_c   1.000
_cell.angle_alpha   90.00
_cell.angle_beta   90.00
_cell.angle_gamma   90.00
#
_symmetry.space_group_name_H-M   'P 1'
#
loop_
_entity.id
_entity.type
_entity.pdbx_description
1 polymer ?
#
loop_
_entity_poly.entity_id
_entity_poly.type
_entity_poly.pdbx_seq_one_letter_code
_entity_poly.pdbx_strand_id
1 'polypeptide(L)'
;MRQFTIRHYGTEPHRDVRIVAQNVLRTTQREVETVEVMGIYSLLSEYVDSEAVDVLVEAGATVDDDTLRGDLTATPAVQNAVVALLSDSLLVAEFRDKKGDPVFARVDSDADSVYLDVPEYRRLDDAASPDQLARLFPVSSECDAIRAENGTNPASGTDLTEYAMYGEESNRASAVSSLWSDLLRLNRLPSSVSLCGLTAVLRQTAPDALEALQLAGATQDEIVISGEVTASQDILQALQAAWGDGIHYVRCRDERGDPLVLRDGPRSDYLYLTAAEREQLGAWAAETVRPSNRWQM
;
A
#
# COMPACT_ATOMS: atom_id res chain seq x y z
N MET A 1 5.16 -3.91 -18.15
CA MET A 1 4.28 -4.41 -17.08
C MET A 1 4.80 -3.84 -15.77
N ARG A 2 3.94 -3.27 -14.94
CA ARG A 2 4.30 -2.67 -13.64
C ARG A 2 3.86 -3.64 -12.53
N GLN A 3 4.73 -3.87 -11.56
CA GLN A 3 4.41 -4.67 -10.38
C GLN A 3 3.81 -3.76 -9.30
N PHE A 4 2.80 -4.28 -8.60
CA PHE A 4 2.21 -3.68 -7.42
C PHE A 4 2.22 -4.71 -6.30
N THR A 5 2.67 -4.33 -5.10
CA THR A 5 2.43 -5.13 -3.89
C THR A 5 1.03 -4.84 -3.35
N ILE A 6 0.31 -5.85 -2.90
CA ILE A 6 -0.97 -5.67 -2.21
C ILE A 6 -0.68 -5.45 -0.72
N ARG A 7 -1.39 -4.53 -0.09
CA ARG A 7 -1.24 -4.25 1.34
C ARG A 7 -2.14 -5.14 2.21
N HIS A 8 -1.57 -5.70 3.28
CA HIS A 8 -2.21 -6.61 4.25
C HIS A 8 -2.53 -5.92 5.58
N TYR A 9 -3.40 -4.92 5.57
CA TYR A 9 -3.88 -4.27 6.81
C TYR A 9 -5.41 -4.29 6.89
N GLY A 10 -5.91 -4.12 8.12
CA GLY A 10 -7.34 -4.16 8.46
C GLY A 10 -7.69 -5.39 9.30
N THR A 11 -8.97 -5.58 9.57
CA THR A 11 -9.48 -6.71 10.37
C THR A 11 -9.60 -8.01 9.58
N GLU A 12 -9.69 -7.93 8.25
CA GLU A 12 -9.86 -9.08 7.36
C GLU A 12 -8.90 -9.02 6.14
N PRO A 13 -7.57 -8.91 6.35
CA PRO A 13 -6.60 -8.62 5.28
C PRO A 13 -6.66 -9.66 4.16
N HIS A 14 -6.78 -10.95 4.47
CA HIS A 14 -6.86 -11.99 3.45
C HIS A 14 -8.16 -11.94 2.64
N ARG A 15 -9.28 -11.56 3.26
CA ARG A 15 -10.54 -11.38 2.52
C ARG A 15 -10.38 -10.28 1.48
N ASP A 16 -9.73 -9.19 1.83
CA ASP A 16 -9.52 -8.08 0.91
C ASP A 16 -8.53 -8.43 -0.20
N VAL A 17 -7.46 -9.16 0.11
CA VAL A 17 -6.55 -9.72 -0.92
C VAL A 17 -7.34 -10.61 -1.88
N ARG A 18 -8.21 -11.51 -1.39
CA ARG A 18 -9.04 -12.37 -2.26
C ARG A 18 -9.85 -11.55 -3.24
N ILE A 19 -10.49 -10.47 -2.78
CA ILE A 19 -11.29 -9.59 -3.63
C ILE A 19 -10.42 -8.89 -4.68
N VAL A 20 -9.24 -8.39 -4.30
CA VAL A 20 -8.29 -7.78 -5.24
C VAL A 20 -7.81 -8.80 -6.27
N ALA A 21 -7.40 -10.00 -5.85
CA ALA A 21 -6.95 -11.08 -6.72
C ALA A 21 -8.05 -11.45 -7.73
N GLN A 22 -9.30 -11.64 -7.28
CA GLN A 22 -10.43 -11.94 -8.16
C GLN A 22 -10.66 -10.83 -9.20
N ASN A 23 -10.62 -9.56 -8.76
CA ASN A 23 -10.80 -8.44 -9.67
C ASN A 23 -9.66 -8.39 -10.71
N VAL A 24 -8.42 -8.61 -10.31
CA VAL A 24 -7.26 -8.64 -11.21
C VAL A 24 -7.37 -9.78 -12.23
N LEU A 25 -7.62 -11.02 -11.76
CA LEU A 25 -7.79 -12.18 -12.64
C LEU A 25 -8.93 -11.97 -13.65
N ARG A 26 -10.02 -11.31 -13.23
CA ARG A 26 -11.16 -11.00 -14.11
C ARG A 26 -10.88 -9.87 -15.10
N THR A 27 -10.15 -8.83 -14.71
CA THR A 27 -10.03 -7.57 -15.48
C THR A 27 -8.83 -7.55 -16.41
N THR A 28 -7.78 -8.32 -16.11
CA THR A 28 -6.57 -8.36 -16.95
C THR A 28 -6.86 -8.88 -18.35
N GLN A 29 -7.85 -9.78 -18.49
CA GLN A 29 -8.16 -10.50 -19.73
C GLN A 29 -6.99 -11.36 -20.26
N ARG A 30 -5.91 -11.48 -19.48
CA ARG A 30 -4.89 -12.48 -19.71
C ARG A 30 -5.47 -13.84 -19.36
N GLU A 31 -5.34 -14.77 -20.31
CA GLU A 31 -5.71 -16.16 -20.07
C GLU A 31 -4.62 -16.79 -19.20
N VAL A 32 -4.96 -17.01 -17.92
CA VAL A 32 -4.12 -17.76 -17.00
C VAL A 32 -4.05 -19.21 -17.49
N GLU A 33 -2.84 -19.73 -17.68
CA GLU A 33 -2.60 -21.09 -18.16
C GLU A 33 -2.21 -22.03 -17.02
N THR A 34 -1.40 -21.55 -16.08
CA THR A 34 -0.88 -22.33 -14.97
C THR A 34 -1.08 -21.64 -13.62
N VAL A 35 -1.24 -22.44 -12.57
CA VAL A 35 -1.25 -21.98 -11.19
C VAL A 35 -0.29 -22.83 -10.37
N GLU A 36 0.77 -22.21 -9.86
CA GLU A 36 1.65 -22.80 -8.86
C GLU A 36 1.04 -22.60 -7.47
N VAL A 37 0.99 -23.66 -6.67
CA VAL A 37 0.42 -23.64 -5.32
C VAL A 37 1.33 -24.35 -4.32
N MET A 38 1.51 -23.76 -3.13
CA MET A 38 2.13 -24.41 -1.99
C MET A 38 1.50 -23.91 -0.68
N GLY A 39 1.21 -24.82 0.26
CA GLY A 39 0.73 -24.43 1.59
C GLY A 39 0.70 -25.57 2.59
N ILE A 40 0.36 -25.25 3.83
CA ILE A 40 0.29 -26.20 4.95
C ILE A 40 -1.05 -26.94 4.87
N TYR A 41 -1.02 -28.21 4.48
CA TYR A 41 -2.21 -29.00 4.11
C TYR A 41 -3.22 -29.08 5.26
N SER A 42 -2.79 -29.49 6.46
CA SER A 42 -3.64 -29.60 7.64
C SER A 42 -4.37 -28.29 7.94
N LEU A 43 -3.67 -27.15 7.91
CA LEU A 43 -4.27 -25.85 8.21
C LEU A 43 -5.25 -25.39 7.13
N LEU A 44 -4.90 -25.59 5.85
CA LEU A 44 -5.77 -25.24 4.74
C LEU A 44 -7.06 -26.06 4.76
N SER A 45 -6.94 -27.37 4.99
CA SER A 45 -8.07 -28.29 5.00
C SER A 45 -8.96 -28.13 6.24
N GLU A 46 -8.39 -27.92 7.43
CA GLU A 46 -9.16 -27.87 8.68
C GLU A 46 -9.75 -26.49 8.99
N TYR A 47 -9.04 -25.41 8.63
CA TYR A 47 -9.38 -24.06 9.09
C TYR A 47 -9.69 -23.05 7.99
N VAL A 48 -9.39 -23.36 6.72
CA VAL A 48 -9.62 -22.42 5.61
C VAL A 48 -10.77 -22.88 4.72
N ASP A 49 -10.55 -23.91 3.91
CA ASP A 49 -11.55 -24.42 2.97
C ASP A 49 -11.18 -25.83 2.48
N SER A 50 -11.84 -26.86 3.03
CA SER A 50 -11.58 -28.26 2.65
C SER A 50 -12.02 -28.58 1.22
N GLU A 51 -13.13 -28.02 0.75
CA GLU A 51 -13.63 -28.25 -0.61
C GLU A 51 -12.64 -27.68 -1.64
N ALA A 52 -12.06 -26.51 -1.36
CA ALA A 52 -11.02 -25.94 -2.21
C ALA A 52 -9.75 -26.80 -2.25
N VAL A 53 -9.33 -27.39 -1.12
CA VAL A 53 -8.19 -28.32 -1.08
C VAL A 53 -8.46 -29.57 -1.93
N ASP A 54 -9.65 -30.16 -1.81
CA ASP A 54 -10.05 -31.34 -2.59
C ASP A 54 -9.98 -31.05 -4.10
N VAL A 55 -10.46 -29.89 -4.54
CA VAL A 55 -10.36 -29.46 -5.94
C VAL A 55 -8.90 -29.41 -6.43
N LEU A 56 -7.97 -28.92 -5.60
CA LEU A 56 -6.55 -28.88 -5.98
C LEU A 56 -5.94 -30.27 -6.07
N VAL A 57 -6.28 -31.18 -5.14
CA VAL A 57 -5.82 -32.58 -5.15
C VAL A 57 -6.36 -33.32 -6.38
N GLU A 58 -7.65 -33.16 -6.70
CA GLU A 58 -8.27 -33.74 -7.91
C GLU A 58 -7.63 -33.20 -9.20
N ALA A 59 -7.19 -31.94 -9.19
CA ALA A 59 -6.49 -31.31 -10.30
C ALA A 59 -5.01 -31.75 -10.43
N GLY A 60 -4.48 -32.53 -9.47
CA GLY A 60 -3.13 -33.10 -9.53
C GLY A 60 -2.14 -32.53 -8.51
N ALA A 61 -2.58 -31.71 -7.55
CA ALA A 61 -1.73 -31.33 -6.43
C ALA A 61 -1.42 -32.55 -5.54
N THR A 62 -0.23 -32.56 -4.96
CA THR A 62 0.26 -33.64 -4.11
C THR A 62 0.37 -33.16 -2.66
N VAL A 63 0.16 -34.08 -1.72
CA VAL A 63 0.35 -33.84 -0.29
C VAL A 63 1.50 -34.72 0.17
N ASP A 64 2.57 -34.09 0.66
CA ASP A 64 3.76 -34.76 1.18
C ASP A 64 4.29 -34.00 2.40
N ASP A 65 4.54 -34.71 3.49
CA ASP A 65 4.94 -34.16 4.81
C ASP A 65 4.11 -32.91 5.21
N ASP A 66 2.79 -33.05 5.21
CA ASP A 66 1.80 -31.99 5.53
C ASP A 66 1.89 -30.74 4.64
N THR A 67 2.53 -30.84 3.47
CA THR A 67 2.63 -29.77 2.49
C THR A 67 1.83 -30.11 1.25
N LEU A 68 0.81 -29.32 0.95
CA LEU A 68 0.11 -29.33 -0.33
C LEU A 68 0.96 -28.58 -1.36
N ARG A 69 1.27 -29.19 -2.51
CA ARG A 69 2.04 -28.55 -3.58
C ARG A 69 1.64 -29.02 -4.98
N GLY A 70 1.70 -28.13 -5.97
CA GLY A 70 1.47 -28.48 -7.37
C GLY A 70 1.68 -27.32 -8.34
N ASP A 71 1.93 -27.67 -9.60
CA ASP A 71 1.85 -26.77 -10.75
C ASP A 71 0.69 -27.27 -11.64
N LEU A 72 -0.42 -26.54 -11.61
CA LEU A 72 -1.72 -27.03 -12.08
C LEU A 72 -2.17 -26.25 -13.31
N THR A 73 -2.89 -26.90 -14.22
CA THR A 73 -3.59 -26.20 -15.29
C THR A 73 -4.69 -25.31 -14.69
N ALA A 74 -4.68 -24.03 -15.08
CA ALA A 74 -5.51 -22.98 -14.50
C ALA A 74 -6.97 -23.01 -14.97
N THR A 75 -7.69 -24.10 -14.69
CA THR A 75 -9.15 -24.14 -14.91
C THR A 75 -9.87 -23.13 -13.99
N PRO A 76 -11.09 -22.68 -14.33
CA PRO A 76 -11.85 -21.80 -13.44
C PRO A 76 -12.05 -22.38 -12.02
N ALA A 77 -12.19 -23.69 -11.89
CA ALA A 77 -12.30 -24.37 -10.59
C ALA A 77 -11.00 -24.27 -9.78
N VAL A 78 -9.85 -24.55 -10.42
CA VAL A 78 -8.52 -24.42 -9.80
C VAL A 78 -8.25 -22.98 -9.38
N GLN A 79 -8.54 -22.00 -10.26
CA GLN A 79 -8.34 -20.59 -9.94
C GLN A 79 -9.18 -20.15 -8.73
N ASN A 80 -10.47 -20.52 -8.71
CA ASN A 80 -11.35 -20.20 -7.59
C ASN A 80 -10.91 -20.89 -6.29
N ALA A 81 -10.46 -22.14 -6.36
CA ALA A 81 -9.96 -22.88 -5.20
C ALA A 81 -8.71 -22.22 -4.61
N VAL A 82 -7.71 -21.87 -5.43
CA VAL A 82 -6.50 -21.18 -4.95
C VAL A 82 -6.84 -19.83 -4.33
N VAL A 83 -7.74 -19.05 -4.95
CA VAL A 83 -8.21 -17.78 -4.36
C VAL A 83 -8.91 -18.01 -3.02
N ALA A 84 -9.79 -19.02 -2.91
CA ALA A 84 -10.49 -19.32 -1.65
C ALA A 84 -9.53 -19.68 -0.50
N LEU A 85 -8.34 -20.20 -0.84
CA LEU A 85 -7.31 -20.59 0.12
C LEU A 85 -6.37 -19.45 0.55
N LEU A 86 -6.44 -18.25 -0.07
CA LEU A 86 -5.61 -17.11 0.32
C LEU A 86 -5.75 -16.82 1.82
N SER A 87 -4.72 -17.15 2.58
CA SER A 87 -4.59 -17.10 4.04
C SER A 87 -3.11 -17.24 4.42
N ASP A 88 -2.74 -17.02 5.68
CA ASP A 88 -1.36 -17.24 6.15
C ASP A 88 -0.83 -18.66 5.86
N SER A 89 -1.72 -19.66 5.84
CA SER A 89 -1.38 -21.05 5.59
C SER A 89 -1.07 -21.36 4.11
N LEU A 90 -1.45 -20.45 3.20
CA LEU A 90 -1.13 -20.54 1.77
C LEU A 90 0.15 -19.76 1.49
N LEU A 91 1.25 -20.48 1.33
CA LEU A 91 2.60 -19.92 1.25
C LEU A 91 2.94 -19.44 -0.16
N VAL A 92 2.48 -20.14 -1.19
CA VAL A 92 2.68 -19.75 -2.59
C VAL A 92 1.39 -19.92 -3.37
N ALA A 93 1.06 -18.92 -4.16
CA ALA A 93 -0.01 -18.95 -5.15
C ALA A 93 0.37 -18.06 -6.33
N GLU A 94 0.82 -18.64 -7.43
CA GLU A 94 1.25 -17.86 -8.59
C GLU A 94 0.45 -18.22 -9.84
N PHE A 95 -0.31 -17.25 -10.35
CA PHE A 95 -1.14 -17.37 -11.54
C PHE A 95 -0.34 -16.82 -12.72
N ARG A 96 0.03 -17.67 -13.67
CA ARG A 96 0.82 -17.29 -14.84
C ARG A 96 0.01 -17.41 -16.13
N ASP A 97 0.18 -16.44 -17.02
CA ASP A 97 -0.43 -16.47 -18.35
C ASP A 97 0.28 -17.44 -19.30
N LYS A 98 -0.19 -17.50 -20.55
CA LYS A 98 0.39 -18.36 -21.61
C LYS A 98 1.86 -18.10 -21.97
N LYS A 99 2.40 -16.96 -21.55
CA LYS A 99 3.81 -16.60 -21.75
C LYS A 99 4.67 -16.94 -20.54
N GLY A 100 4.05 -17.42 -19.46
CA GLY A 100 4.68 -17.58 -18.15
C GLY A 100 4.80 -16.27 -17.37
N ASP A 101 4.17 -15.19 -17.82
CA ASP A 101 4.21 -13.92 -17.11
C ASP A 101 3.22 -13.96 -15.93
N PRO A 102 3.62 -13.55 -14.71
CA PRO A 102 2.72 -13.56 -13.56
C PRO A 102 1.59 -12.54 -13.74
N VAL A 103 0.40 -12.90 -13.28
CA VAL A 103 -0.78 -12.04 -13.22
C VAL A 103 -1.03 -11.61 -11.77
N PHE A 104 -1.05 -12.59 -10.88
CA PHE A 104 -1.10 -12.47 -9.43
C PHE A 104 -0.09 -13.46 -8.85
N ALA A 105 0.66 -13.05 -7.84
CA ALA A 105 1.62 -13.89 -7.15
C ALA A 105 1.53 -13.63 -5.65
N ARG A 106 1.37 -14.70 -4.88
CA ARG A 106 1.68 -14.75 -3.46
C ARG A 106 3.01 -15.47 -3.29
N VAL A 107 3.92 -14.85 -2.56
CA VAL A 107 5.15 -15.47 -2.08
C VAL A 107 5.27 -15.14 -0.60
N ASP A 108 5.01 -16.11 0.27
CA ASP A 108 4.84 -15.94 1.72
C ASP A 108 3.48 -15.30 2.13
N SER A 109 3.14 -15.31 3.42
CA SER A 109 1.82 -14.92 3.95
C SER A 109 1.42 -13.47 3.67
N ASP A 110 2.43 -12.58 3.57
CA ASP A 110 2.25 -11.11 3.49
C ASP A 110 2.89 -10.46 2.26
N ALA A 111 3.33 -11.26 1.28
CA ALA A 111 3.94 -10.76 0.06
C ALA A 111 3.11 -11.15 -1.17
N ASP A 112 1.95 -10.50 -1.27
CA ASP A 112 1.11 -10.53 -2.46
C ASP A 112 1.52 -9.45 -3.47
N SER A 113 1.58 -9.82 -4.74
CA SER A 113 1.91 -8.96 -5.87
C SER A 113 0.94 -9.17 -7.02
N VAL A 114 0.64 -8.09 -7.74
CA VAL A 114 -0.05 -8.13 -9.02
C VAL A 114 0.81 -7.43 -10.05
N TYR A 115 0.68 -7.89 -11.29
CA TYR A 115 1.46 -7.36 -12.39
C TYR A 115 0.46 -6.87 -13.42
N LEU A 116 0.47 -5.58 -13.74
CA LEU A 116 -0.51 -4.98 -14.63
C LEU A 116 0.21 -4.14 -15.68
N ASP A 117 -0.23 -4.21 -16.94
CA ASP A 117 0.04 -3.15 -17.90
C ASP A 117 -0.97 -1.98 -17.73
N VAL A 118 -0.75 -0.88 -18.46
CA VAL A 118 -1.60 0.31 -18.37
C VAL A 118 -3.06 0.00 -18.79
N PRO A 119 -3.33 -0.65 -19.93
CA PRO A 119 -4.68 -1.09 -20.28
C PRO A 119 -5.37 -1.95 -19.20
N GLU A 120 -4.65 -2.89 -18.59
CA GLU A 120 -5.16 -3.76 -17.52
C GLU A 120 -5.49 -2.97 -16.27
N TYR A 121 -4.60 -2.05 -15.86
CA TYR A 121 -4.82 -1.18 -14.72
C TYR A 121 -6.05 -0.30 -14.93
N ARG A 122 -6.26 0.27 -16.12
CA ARG A 122 -7.47 1.05 -16.43
C ARG A 122 -8.75 0.21 -16.33
N ARG A 123 -8.72 -1.05 -16.81
CA ARG A 123 -9.87 -1.96 -16.66
C ARG A 123 -10.15 -2.29 -15.21
N LEU A 124 -9.10 -2.40 -14.39
CA LEU A 124 -9.25 -2.61 -12.95
C LEU A 124 -9.84 -1.37 -12.27
N ASP A 125 -9.36 -0.18 -12.61
CA ASP A 125 -9.85 1.12 -12.15
C ASP A 125 -11.36 1.30 -12.44
N ASP A 126 -11.82 0.90 -13.63
CA ASP A 126 -13.25 0.94 -13.99
C ASP A 126 -14.12 -0.05 -13.18
N ALA A 127 -13.52 -1.10 -12.59
CA ALA A 127 -14.25 -2.22 -11.97
C ALA A 127 -14.09 -2.33 -10.45
N ALA A 128 -13.04 -1.76 -9.87
CA ALA A 128 -12.70 -1.86 -8.46
C ALA A 128 -13.09 -0.60 -7.69
N SER A 129 -13.42 -0.76 -6.41
CA SER A 129 -13.68 0.39 -5.53
C SER A 129 -12.37 1.15 -5.23
N PRO A 130 -12.45 2.42 -4.81
CA PRO A 130 -11.28 3.17 -4.36
C PRO A 130 -10.47 2.42 -3.31
N ASP A 131 -11.14 1.79 -2.34
CA ASP A 131 -10.48 1.03 -1.26
C ASP A 131 -9.69 -0.18 -1.78
N GLN A 132 -10.20 -0.86 -2.82
CA GLN A 132 -9.51 -1.98 -3.44
C GLN A 132 -8.29 -1.52 -4.24
N LEU A 133 -8.44 -0.43 -5.00
CA LEU A 133 -7.34 0.16 -5.77
C LEU A 133 -6.25 0.68 -4.84
N ALA A 134 -6.63 1.29 -3.72
CA ALA A 134 -5.70 1.86 -2.76
C ALA A 134 -4.85 0.82 -2.01
N ARG A 135 -5.20 -0.48 -2.11
CA ARG A 135 -4.35 -1.58 -1.65
C ARG A 135 -3.17 -1.86 -2.57
N LEU A 136 -3.21 -1.39 -3.82
CA LEU A 136 -2.16 -1.60 -4.80
C LEU A 136 -1.04 -0.59 -4.61
N PHE A 137 0.08 -1.03 -4.09
CA PHE A 137 1.24 -0.19 -3.91
C PHE A 137 2.25 -0.40 -5.04
N PRO A 138 2.52 0.59 -5.91
CA PRO A 138 3.42 0.42 -7.04
C PRO A 138 4.86 0.17 -6.58
N VAL A 139 5.50 -0.86 -7.15
CA VAL A 139 6.87 -1.29 -6.80
C VAL A 139 7.94 -0.58 -7.64
N SER A 140 7.57 0.09 -8.73
CA SER A 140 8.54 0.64 -9.68
C SER A 140 9.35 1.83 -9.14
N SER A 141 10.67 1.72 -9.36
CA SER A 141 11.82 2.60 -9.11
C SER A 141 11.69 4.13 -9.34
N GLU A 142 10.57 4.62 -9.86
CA GLU A 142 10.35 6.06 -10.08
C GLU A 142 9.84 6.76 -8.81
N CYS A 143 9.03 6.10 -7.98
CA CYS A 143 8.70 6.61 -6.64
C CYS A 143 9.86 6.39 -5.64
N ASP A 144 10.82 5.51 -5.95
CA ASP A 144 12.02 5.33 -5.13
C ASP A 144 12.95 6.54 -5.18
N ALA A 145 12.92 7.34 -6.25
CA ALA A 145 13.65 8.61 -6.32
C ALA A 145 13.10 9.67 -5.34
N ILE A 146 11.84 9.52 -4.92
CA ILE A 146 11.16 10.41 -3.98
C ILE A 146 11.30 9.89 -2.53
N ARG A 147 11.40 8.56 -2.36
CA ARG A 147 11.71 7.94 -1.06
C ARG A 147 13.07 8.42 -0.57
N ALA A 148 13.16 8.69 0.74
CA ALA A 148 14.45 8.99 1.36
C ALA A 148 15.42 7.85 1.04
N GLU A 149 16.69 8.17 0.74
CA GLU A 149 17.71 7.18 0.42
C GLU A 149 17.63 6.00 1.41
N ASN A 150 17.34 4.81 0.88
CA ASN A 150 17.04 3.63 1.67
C ASN A 150 18.06 3.47 2.82
N GLY A 151 17.57 3.51 4.06
CA GLY A 151 18.37 3.26 5.26
C GLY A 151 18.95 4.48 5.98
N THR A 152 18.72 5.71 5.51
CA THR A 152 19.22 6.91 6.21
C THR A 152 18.10 7.66 6.93
N ASN A 153 18.25 7.89 8.24
CA ASN A 153 17.34 8.74 9.01
C ASN A 153 17.37 10.18 8.46
N PRO A 154 16.25 10.73 7.96
CA PRO A 154 16.19 12.10 7.42
C PRO A 154 16.56 13.18 8.43
N ALA A 155 16.45 12.90 9.73
CA ALA A 155 16.83 13.80 10.82
C ALA A 155 18.27 13.57 11.33
N SER A 156 19.05 12.72 10.66
CA SER A 156 20.44 12.47 11.06
C SER A 156 21.24 13.78 11.05
N GLY A 157 21.86 14.11 12.19
CA GLY A 157 22.63 15.34 12.36
C GLY A 157 21.83 16.58 12.77
N THR A 158 20.52 16.46 13.02
CA THR A 158 19.68 17.52 13.57
C THR A 158 19.28 17.21 15.02
N ASP A 159 18.60 18.15 15.70
CA ASP A 159 18.00 17.95 17.02
C ASP A 159 16.59 17.35 16.96
N LEU A 160 16.13 16.98 15.75
CA LEU A 160 14.81 16.41 15.51
C LEU A 160 14.76 14.93 15.87
N THR A 161 13.67 14.54 16.51
CA THR A 161 13.34 13.15 16.80
C THR A 161 12.18 12.71 15.91
N GLU A 162 12.28 11.52 15.33
CA GLU A 162 11.16 10.90 14.60
C GLU A 162 10.15 10.30 15.58
N TYR A 163 8.89 10.69 15.42
CA TYR A 163 7.77 10.14 16.14
C TYR A 163 6.80 9.47 15.16
N ALA A 164 6.49 8.19 15.38
CA ALA A 164 5.44 7.51 14.65
C ALA A 164 4.07 7.94 15.21
N MET A 165 3.11 8.18 14.31
CA MET A 165 1.73 8.50 14.67
C MET A 165 0.92 7.22 14.89
N TYR A 166 0.16 7.17 15.99
CA TYR A 166 -0.64 6.03 16.41
C TYR A 166 -2.09 6.45 16.69
N GLY A 167 -3.02 5.50 16.51
CA GLY A 167 -4.43 5.65 16.87
C GLY A 167 -5.27 4.50 16.27
N GLU A 168 -6.39 4.18 16.92
CA GLU A 168 -7.46 3.40 16.29
C GLU A 168 -7.91 4.10 14.99
N GLU A 169 -8.45 3.35 14.03
CA GLU A 169 -8.76 3.84 12.68
C GLU A 169 -9.63 5.12 12.67
N SER A 170 -10.62 5.17 13.57
CA SER A 170 -11.47 6.35 13.84
C SER A 170 -10.69 7.54 14.41
N ASN A 171 -9.75 7.28 15.31
CA ASN A 171 -8.87 8.30 15.91
C ASN A 171 -7.78 8.75 14.94
N ARG A 172 -7.39 7.92 13.97
CA ARG A 172 -6.31 8.22 13.03
C ARG A 172 -6.71 9.25 11.98
N ALA A 173 -7.92 9.15 11.42
CA ALA A 173 -8.44 10.17 10.51
C ALA A 173 -8.51 11.55 11.22
N SER A 174 -8.91 11.55 12.49
CA SER A 174 -8.89 12.75 13.35
C SER A 174 -7.46 13.24 13.64
N ALA A 175 -6.52 12.33 13.92
CA ALA A 175 -5.10 12.62 14.15
C ALA A 175 -4.42 13.24 12.93
N VAL A 176 -4.72 12.73 11.73
CA VAL A 176 -4.26 13.29 10.46
C VAL A 176 -4.86 14.66 10.20
N SER A 177 -6.15 14.83 10.46
CA SER A 177 -6.83 16.11 10.30
C SER A 177 -6.26 17.19 11.25
N SER A 178 -5.81 16.77 12.45
CA SER A 178 -5.14 17.66 13.42
C SER A 178 -3.67 17.93 13.10
N LEU A 179 -2.95 17.01 12.44
CA LEU A 179 -1.53 17.16 12.06
C LEU A 179 -1.21 18.52 11.44
N TRP A 180 -1.97 18.91 10.41
CA TRP A 180 -1.72 20.16 9.69
C TRP A 180 -1.99 21.40 10.55
N SER A 181 -3.03 21.32 11.40
CA SER A 181 -3.35 22.37 12.36
C SER A 181 -2.27 22.50 13.44
N ASP A 182 -1.66 21.39 13.83
CA ASP A 182 -0.58 21.35 14.80
C ASP A 182 0.73 21.89 14.24
N LEU A 183 1.07 21.57 12.99
CA LEU A 183 2.21 22.18 12.29
C LEU A 183 2.05 23.70 12.15
N LEU A 184 0.83 24.18 11.86
CA LEU A 184 0.51 25.60 11.88
C LEU A 184 0.75 26.21 13.27
N ARG A 185 0.29 25.56 14.34
CA ARG A 185 0.47 26.01 15.73
C ARG A 185 1.94 26.06 16.16
N LEU A 186 2.76 25.14 15.66
CA LEU A 186 4.21 25.13 15.89
C LEU A 186 4.97 26.10 14.98
N ASN A 187 4.28 26.81 14.07
CA ASN A 187 4.89 27.65 13.05
C ASN A 187 5.94 26.88 12.20
N ARG A 188 5.65 25.62 11.92
CA ARG A 188 6.50 24.71 11.14
C ARG A 188 5.76 24.25 9.89
N LEU A 189 5.59 25.20 8.98
CA LEU A 189 4.99 24.92 7.69
C LEU A 189 6.02 24.33 6.72
N PRO A 190 5.59 23.35 5.90
CA PRO A 190 6.43 22.88 4.82
C PRO A 190 6.69 24.00 3.82
N SER A 191 7.91 24.00 3.28
CA SER A 191 8.33 24.78 2.11
C SER A 191 8.26 23.93 0.84
N SER A 192 8.44 22.61 0.98
CA SER A 192 8.44 21.63 -0.10
C SER A 192 7.73 20.35 0.30
N VAL A 193 7.06 19.75 -0.68
CA VAL A 193 6.36 18.47 -0.55
C VAL A 193 6.80 17.56 -1.68
N SER A 194 7.36 16.41 -1.36
CA SER A 194 7.54 15.31 -2.30
C SER A 194 6.44 14.26 -2.09
N LEU A 195 5.78 13.80 -3.14
CA LEU A 195 4.64 12.88 -3.01
C LEU A 195 4.60 11.80 -4.10
N CYS A 196 3.91 10.70 -3.80
CA CYS A 196 3.51 9.67 -4.76
C CYS A 196 2.16 9.09 -4.32
N GLY A 197 1.21 9.01 -5.24
CA GLY A 197 -0.14 8.47 -5.03
C GLY A 197 -0.73 7.87 -6.30
N LEU A 198 -1.86 7.18 -6.19
CA LEU A 198 -2.55 6.59 -7.32
C LEU A 198 -3.51 7.58 -7.95
N THR A 199 -3.33 7.84 -9.25
CA THR A 199 -4.18 8.74 -10.03
C THR A 199 -5.65 8.30 -9.97
N ALA A 200 -5.91 7.00 -10.12
CA ALA A 200 -7.26 6.43 -10.10
C ALA A 200 -7.99 6.70 -8.77
N VAL A 201 -7.34 6.41 -7.64
CA VAL A 201 -7.95 6.61 -6.32
C VAL A 201 -8.24 8.09 -6.08
N LEU A 202 -7.27 8.97 -6.35
CA LEU A 202 -7.45 10.42 -6.16
C LEU A 202 -8.54 10.98 -7.07
N ARG A 203 -8.64 10.52 -8.31
CA ARG A 203 -9.72 10.94 -9.23
C ARG A 203 -11.10 10.54 -8.70
N GLN A 204 -11.21 9.38 -8.04
CA GLN A 204 -12.48 8.90 -7.49
C GLN A 204 -12.84 9.53 -6.14
N THR A 205 -11.86 9.85 -5.28
CA THR A 205 -12.12 10.28 -3.89
C THR A 205 -11.84 11.75 -3.61
N ALA A 206 -10.91 12.38 -4.35
CA ALA A 206 -10.47 13.76 -4.15
C ALA A 206 -10.04 14.43 -5.48
N PRO A 207 -10.97 14.60 -6.45
CA PRO A 207 -10.64 15.13 -7.77
C PRO A 207 -10.05 16.55 -7.72
N ASP A 208 -10.57 17.41 -6.83
CA ASP A 208 -10.05 18.77 -6.64
C ASP A 208 -8.59 18.76 -6.13
N ALA A 209 -8.26 17.79 -5.27
CA ALA A 209 -6.88 17.63 -4.79
C ALA A 209 -5.95 17.15 -5.92
N LEU A 210 -6.43 16.24 -6.78
CA LEU A 210 -5.68 15.79 -7.95
C LEU A 210 -5.36 16.98 -8.89
N GLU A 211 -6.36 17.82 -9.18
CA GLU A 211 -6.18 19.01 -10.01
C GLU A 211 -5.18 20.00 -9.38
N ALA A 212 -5.30 20.27 -8.08
CA ALA A 212 -4.38 21.15 -7.38
C ALA A 212 -2.92 20.67 -7.46
N LEU A 213 -2.69 19.35 -7.27
CA LEU A 213 -1.37 18.75 -7.38
C LEU A 213 -0.79 18.87 -8.80
N GLN A 214 -1.61 18.67 -9.83
CA GLN A 214 -1.20 18.86 -11.23
C GLN A 214 -0.82 20.32 -11.51
N LEU A 215 -1.63 21.28 -11.06
CA LEU A 215 -1.38 22.70 -11.26
C LEU A 215 -0.09 23.17 -10.57
N ALA A 216 0.28 22.54 -9.45
CA ALA A 216 1.55 22.80 -8.77
C ALA A 216 2.77 22.12 -9.40
N GLY A 217 2.58 21.38 -10.50
CA GLY A 217 3.67 20.77 -11.26
C GLY A 217 4.00 19.32 -10.88
N ALA A 218 3.16 18.64 -10.11
CA ALA A 218 3.30 17.19 -9.95
C ALA A 218 3.11 16.50 -11.30
N THR A 219 3.97 15.53 -11.60
CA THR A 219 3.92 14.75 -12.83
C THR A 219 2.93 13.61 -12.66
N GLN A 220 1.96 13.53 -13.56
CA GLN A 220 1.01 12.43 -13.62
C GLN A 220 1.32 11.53 -14.80
N ASP A 221 1.39 10.23 -14.54
CA ASP A 221 1.23 9.19 -15.55
C ASP A 221 -0.16 8.51 -15.42
N GLU A 222 -0.38 7.47 -16.21
CA GLU A 222 -1.65 6.74 -16.27
C GLU A 222 -2.06 6.03 -14.96
N ILE A 223 -1.13 5.85 -14.03
CA ILE A 223 -1.26 5.04 -12.82
C ILE A 223 -0.98 5.89 -11.58
N VAL A 224 0.07 6.70 -11.60
CA VAL A 224 0.57 7.47 -10.47
C VAL A 224 0.62 8.97 -10.75
N ILE A 225 0.41 9.75 -9.69
CA ILE A 225 0.82 11.15 -9.63
C ILE A 225 1.98 11.25 -8.64
N SER A 226 3.06 11.92 -9.03
CA SER A 226 4.25 12.03 -8.21
C SER A 226 5.07 13.28 -8.54
N GLY A 227 5.92 13.69 -7.62
CA GLY A 227 6.88 14.78 -7.84
C GLY A 227 7.17 15.56 -6.58
N GLU A 228 8.02 16.57 -6.73
CA GLU A 228 8.30 17.58 -5.70
C GLU A 228 7.63 18.89 -6.11
N VAL A 229 6.80 19.43 -5.21
CA VAL A 229 6.08 20.68 -5.40
C VAL A 229 6.38 21.65 -4.26
N THR A 230 6.37 22.94 -4.57
CA THR A 230 6.45 23.98 -3.54
C THR A 230 5.18 23.94 -2.69
N ALA A 231 5.35 23.94 -1.38
CA ALA A 231 4.23 23.96 -0.47
C ALA A 231 3.51 25.32 -0.55
N SER A 232 2.20 25.27 -0.77
CA SER A 232 1.28 26.40 -0.67
C SER A 232 0.09 26.00 0.19
N GLN A 233 -0.71 26.97 0.64
CA GLN A 233 -1.92 26.67 1.40
C GLN A 233 -2.86 25.72 0.64
N ASP A 234 -3.02 25.92 -0.67
CA ASP A 234 -3.86 25.09 -1.53
C ASP A 234 -3.31 23.66 -1.62
N ILE A 235 -1.98 23.49 -1.70
CA ILE A 235 -1.36 22.16 -1.73
C ILE A 235 -1.51 21.43 -0.41
N LEU A 236 -1.40 22.13 0.72
CA LEU A 236 -1.62 21.51 2.03
C LEU A 236 -3.08 21.12 2.24
N GLN A 237 -4.03 21.92 1.76
CA GLN A 237 -5.44 21.57 1.76
C GLN A 237 -5.74 20.37 0.84
N ALA A 238 -5.14 20.35 -0.36
CA ALA A 238 -5.26 19.22 -1.28
C ALA A 238 -4.71 17.93 -0.65
N LEU A 239 -3.52 17.98 -0.05
CA LEU A 239 -2.93 16.84 0.65
C LEU A 239 -3.79 16.39 1.83
N GLN A 240 -4.36 17.31 2.61
CA GLN A 240 -5.26 16.99 3.72
C GLN A 240 -6.52 16.28 3.23
N ALA A 241 -7.14 16.78 2.16
CA ALA A 241 -8.34 16.18 1.57
C ALA A 241 -8.03 14.79 0.95
N ALA A 242 -6.87 14.66 0.33
CA ALA A 242 -6.37 13.41 -0.24
C ALA A 242 -5.71 12.48 0.78
N TRP A 243 -5.62 12.87 2.05
CA TRP A 243 -4.89 12.11 3.08
C TRP A 243 -5.67 10.85 3.47
N GLY A 244 -5.53 9.84 2.64
CA GLY A 244 -6.20 8.55 2.77
C GLY A 244 -5.43 7.51 1.95
N ASP A 245 -6.05 6.40 1.61
CA ASP A 245 -5.32 5.26 1.06
C ASP A 245 -4.77 5.52 -0.38
N GLY A 246 -5.26 6.55 -1.08
CA GLY A 246 -4.77 6.95 -2.41
C GLY A 246 -3.41 7.64 -2.44
N ILE A 247 -2.93 8.13 -1.28
CA ILE A 247 -1.57 8.70 -1.15
C ILE A 247 -0.67 7.65 -0.50
N HIS A 248 0.38 7.28 -1.21
CA HIS A 248 1.28 6.21 -0.83
C HIS A 248 2.55 6.72 -0.17
N TYR A 249 3.01 7.89 -0.58
CA TYR A 249 4.19 8.53 -0.02
C TYR A 249 3.98 10.04 0.06
N VAL A 250 4.40 10.63 1.17
CA VAL A 250 4.54 12.08 1.31
C VAL A 250 5.78 12.37 2.14
N ARG A 251 6.60 13.33 1.71
CA ARG A 251 7.67 13.90 2.51
C ARG A 251 7.55 15.42 2.49
N CYS A 252 7.40 16.00 3.66
CA CYS A 252 7.37 17.44 3.86
C CYS A 252 8.69 17.90 4.47
N ARG A 253 9.25 18.98 3.95
CA ARG A 253 10.42 19.67 4.53
C ARG A 253 10.13 21.14 4.72
N ASP A 254 10.71 21.75 5.74
CA ASP A 254 10.59 23.20 5.97
C ASP A 254 11.58 24.01 5.11
N GLU A 255 11.64 25.33 5.32
CA GLU A 255 12.52 26.23 4.55
C GLU A 255 14.02 25.95 4.74
N ARG A 256 14.40 25.26 5.83
CA ARG A 256 15.79 24.87 6.11
C ARG A 256 16.15 23.53 5.48
N GLY A 257 15.16 22.84 4.91
CA GLY A 257 15.29 21.49 4.39
C GLY A 257 15.14 20.41 5.47
N ASP A 258 14.80 20.79 6.70
CA ASP A 258 14.62 19.86 7.80
C ASP A 258 13.32 19.06 7.61
N PRO A 259 13.29 17.75 7.94
CA PRO A 259 12.09 16.95 7.81
C PRO A 259 10.98 17.44 8.76
N LEU A 260 9.74 17.36 8.29
CA LEU A 260 8.53 17.69 9.04
C LEU A 260 7.63 16.48 9.19
N VAL A 261 7.17 15.95 8.06
CA VAL A 261 6.25 14.83 7.96
C VAL A 261 6.82 13.85 6.97
N LEU A 262 6.76 12.57 7.32
CA LEU A 262 7.01 11.47 6.41
C LEU A 262 5.82 10.52 6.48
N ARG A 263 5.24 10.23 5.32
CA ARG A 263 4.36 9.10 5.11
C ARG A 263 5.08 8.14 4.18
N ASP A 264 5.36 6.94 4.67
CA ASP A 264 6.08 5.90 3.92
C ASP A 264 5.20 4.69 3.58
N GLY A 265 3.92 4.97 3.43
CA GLY A 265 2.87 4.00 3.15
C GLY A 265 1.57 4.44 3.79
N PRO A 266 0.43 3.88 3.35
CA PRO A 266 -0.79 3.95 4.13
C PRO A 266 -0.50 3.48 5.55
N ARG A 267 -0.92 4.29 6.53
CA ARG A 267 -0.76 4.00 7.96
C ARG A 267 0.67 3.99 8.52
N SER A 268 1.64 4.48 7.77
CA SER A 268 3.02 4.67 8.23
C SER A 268 3.35 6.17 8.19
N ASP A 269 2.74 6.91 9.10
CA ASP A 269 2.88 8.36 9.22
C ASP A 269 3.83 8.68 10.37
N TYR A 270 4.76 9.58 10.11
CA TYR A 270 5.81 10.01 11.01
C TYR A 270 5.88 11.53 11.03
N LEU A 271 6.16 12.07 12.20
CA LEU A 271 6.32 13.49 12.46
C LEU A 271 7.69 13.72 13.12
N TYR A 272 8.42 14.73 12.66
CA TYR A 272 9.73 15.09 13.18
C TYR A 272 9.65 16.33 14.04
N LEU A 273 9.94 16.18 15.32
CA LEU A 273 9.82 17.25 16.31
C LEU A 273 11.08 17.34 17.17
N THR A 274 11.42 18.55 17.59
CA THR A 274 12.31 18.78 18.71
C THR A 274 11.62 18.39 20.03
N ALA A 275 12.40 18.24 21.10
CA ALA A 275 11.86 17.99 22.44
C ALA A 275 10.91 19.11 22.91
N ALA A 276 11.23 20.37 22.58
CA ALA A 276 10.42 21.53 22.96
C ALA A 276 9.08 21.57 22.20
N GLU A 277 9.09 21.28 20.90
CA GLU A 277 7.87 21.22 20.09
C GLU A 277 6.94 20.11 20.57
N ARG A 278 7.49 18.94 20.90
CA ARG A 278 6.70 17.85 21.48
C ARG A 278 6.05 18.26 22.80
N GLU A 279 6.76 18.97 23.66
CA GLU A 279 6.22 19.49 24.92
C GLU A 279 5.08 20.50 24.66
N GLN A 280 5.24 21.38 23.66
CA GLN A 280 4.22 22.36 23.27
C GLN A 280 2.94 21.70 22.74
N LEU A 281 3.03 20.55 22.07
CA LEU A 281 1.85 19.79 21.63
C LEU A 281 1.09 19.14 22.80
N GLY A 282 1.73 18.98 23.96
CA GLY A 282 1.09 18.59 25.22
C GLY A 282 0.41 17.22 25.19
N ALA A 283 -0.79 17.14 25.77
CA ALA A 283 -1.54 15.88 25.95
C ALA A 283 -1.83 15.16 24.62
N TRP A 284 -2.07 15.90 23.53
CA TRP A 284 -2.28 15.31 22.20
C TRP A 284 -1.08 14.49 21.76
N ALA A 285 0.13 15.06 21.83
CA ALA A 285 1.34 14.33 21.43
C ALA A 285 1.62 13.14 22.36
N ALA A 286 1.22 13.22 23.62
CA ALA A 286 1.31 12.10 24.56
C ALA A 286 0.35 10.95 24.25
N GLU A 287 -0.72 11.18 23.49
CA GLU A 287 -1.71 10.15 23.12
C GLU A 287 -1.52 9.65 21.68
N THR A 288 -1.08 10.52 20.78
CA THR A 288 -1.14 10.29 19.33
C THR A 288 0.22 10.00 18.69
N VAL A 289 1.34 10.36 19.34
CA VAL A 289 2.67 10.09 18.78
C VAL A 289 3.59 9.36 19.77
N ARG A 290 4.46 8.48 19.26
CA ARG A 290 5.46 7.74 20.05
C ARG A 290 6.81 7.82 19.36
N PRO A 291 7.93 7.82 20.10
CA PRO A 291 9.25 7.70 19.50
C PRO A 291 9.29 6.50 18.55
N SER A 292 9.77 6.73 17.33
CA SER A 292 9.93 5.66 16.35
C SER A 292 11.19 4.84 16.65
N ASN A 293 11.09 3.52 16.53
CA ASN A 293 12.23 2.62 16.61
C ASN A 293 12.78 2.24 15.22
N ARG A 294 12.25 2.84 14.15
CA ARG A 294 12.60 2.51 12.76
C ARG A 294 14.10 2.57 12.46
N TRP A 295 14.81 3.45 13.16
CA TRP A 295 16.24 3.72 12.95
C TRP A 295 17.14 3.15 14.04
N GLN A 296 16.59 2.39 14.99
CA GLN A 296 17.38 1.73 16.04
C GLN A 296 17.89 0.38 15.50
N MET A 297 19.12 0.37 14.99
CA MET A 297 19.91 -0.83 14.73
C MET A 297 21.08 -0.90 15.71
#